data_AF-S6B9U1-F1
#
_entry.id   AF-S6B9U1-F1
#
_cell.length_a   1.000
_cell.length_b   1.000
_cell.length_c   1.000
_cell.angle_alpha   90.00
_cell.angle_beta   90.00
_cell.angle_gamma   90.00
#
_symmetry.space_group_name_H-M   'P 1'
#
loop_
_entity.id
_entity.type
_entity.pdbx_description
1 polymer ?
#
loop_
_entity_poly.entity_id
_entity_poly.type
_entity_poly.pdbx_seq_one_letter_code
_entity_poly.pdbx_strand_id
1 'polypeptide(L)'
;MCKECGNMTTTGVPSPLQAFLEDRLPGFSCDVVQDIEDPDKYPPAASHLGHCNGSGQCCPLPMGFRNQFQEGITHTGQRLYGILYFFSNENMMQSCVYTLVRVTAALSATTPQVLGDVFGFFRGGVGNKDSGKTKNEESKACDHIKDPSTKRDGDYFCGWCASGLRDEVKKIEWIPFDTKPGGHYRETVGKALIAIKGDKDASGASPYSDATTTPSNLSTLTDGNHYVSPLTGELYTAVSATFGGTYLSWVLYLSHALQWGLKSLASEFKQIECRGCRECDPNKCKKGEHGSNGGGQCGCQSIVSCTGVLPVLYRHGFSYGNPFNLEGYHQKEEEKGDYSIEKKDTKHCHEFLDSLSAVIDKNKQDQATKEHPLTELLKQVGKLQYDIRLPWIFVLTVAWLVAVLYLAFGAIWPLDWTHMRSHWLRGGEHQWQCMWYKVMTGRKGMELVEYFGRQSVQ
;
A
#
# COMPACT_ATOMS: atom_id res chain seq x y z
N MET A 1 47.19 8.15 -26.82
CA MET A 1 46.24 7.63 -27.83
C MET A 1 46.48 6.14 -27.99
N CYS A 2 45.47 5.28 -27.89
CA CYS A 2 45.64 3.83 -28.11
C CYS A 2 45.86 3.60 -29.59
N LYS A 3 46.89 2.84 -29.96
CA LYS A 3 47.23 2.59 -31.37
C LYS A 3 46.24 1.68 -32.10
N GLU A 4 45.43 0.90 -31.38
CA GLU A 4 44.45 -0.03 -31.99
C GLU A 4 43.06 0.58 -32.18
N CYS A 5 42.63 1.47 -31.28
CA CYS A 5 41.26 2.00 -31.29
C CYS A 5 41.15 3.52 -31.50
N GLY A 6 42.26 4.25 -31.69
CA GLY A 6 42.27 5.67 -32.05
C GLY A 6 41.73 6.65 -30.98
N ASN A 7 41.15 6.13 -29.89
CA ASN A 7 40.71 6.94 -28.76
C ASN A 7 41.91 7.55 -28.02
N MET A 8 41.74 8.78 -27.51
CA MET A 8 42.65 9.34 -26.52
C MET A 8 42.68 8.39 -25.32
N THR A 9 43.74 7.62 -25.20
CA THR A 9 43.99 6.88 -23.97
C THR A 9 44.16 7.89 -22.86
N THR A 10 43.38 7.73 -21.80
CA THR A 10 43.73 8.17 -20.46
C THR A 10 44.94 7.35 -20.00
N THR A 11 46.09 7.55 -20.64
CA THR A 11 47.38 6.93 -20.29
C THR A 11 48.10 7.71 -19.20
N GLY A 12 47.39 8.54 -18.42
CA GLY A 12 47.97 9.22 -17.28
C GLY A 12 47.03 9.07 -16.11
N VAL A 13 47.46 8.31 -15.10
CA VAL A 13 46.92 8.39 -13.75
C VAL A 13 46.74 9.88 -13.37
N PRO A 14 45.59 10.30 -12.83
CA PRO A 14 44.40 9.52 -12.45
C PRO A 14 43.31 9.40 -13.53
N SER A 15 42.48 8.34 -13.45
CA SER A 15 41.27 8.18 -14.29
C SER A 15 40.28 9.35 -14.11
N PRO A 16 39.34 9.63 -15.03
CA PRO A 16 38.40 10.75 -14.87
C PRO A 16 37.61 10.74 -13.56
N LEU A 17 37.17 9.55 -13.11
CA LEU A 17 36.50 9.37 -11.82
C LEU A 17 37.44 9.65 -10.65
N GLN A 18 38.67 9.14 -10.72
CA GLN A 18 39.67 9.36 -9.68
C GLN A 18 40.10 10.84 -9.63
N ALA A 19 40.27 11.49 -10.78
CA ALA A 19 40.56 12.92 -10.88
C ALA A 19 39.43 13.78 -10.30
N PHE A 20 38.17 13.35 -10.46
CA PHE A 20 37.01 13.99 -9.83
C PHE A 20 37.02 13.81 -8.30
N LEU A 21 37.27 12.59 -7.82
CA LEU A 21 37.31 12.30 -6.38
C LEU A 21 38.52 12.93 -5.66
N GLU A 22 39.64 13.11 -6.36
CA GLU A 22 40.86 13.78 -5.84
C GLU A 22 40.85 15.30 -6.04
N ASP A 23 39.73 15.87 -6.49
CA ASP A 23 39.57 17.32 -6.71
C ASP A 23 40.60 17.89 -7.72
N ARG A 24 41.10 17.05 -8.63
CA ARG A 24 42.09 17.41 -9.68
C ARG A 24 41.44 17.78 -11.01
N LEU A 25 40.14 17.55 -11.17
CA LEU A 25 39.43 17.77 -12.42
C LEU A 25 39.11 19.27 -12.63
N PRO A 26 39.72 19.95 -13.62
CA PRO A 26 39.50 21.38 -13.85
C PRO A 26 38.03 21.69 -14.13
N GLY A 27 37.49 22.74 -13.50
CA GLY A 27 36.08 23.15 -13.62
C GLY A 27 35.10 22.39 -12.73
N PHE A 28 35.54 21.32 -12.06
CA PHE A 28 34.75 20.55 -11.08
C PHE A 28 35.32 20.62 -9.66
N SER A 29 36.44 21.31 -9.45
CA SER A 29 37.02 21.60 -8.14
C SER A 29 37.13 23.11 -7.91
N CYS A 30 37.23 23.50 -6.65
CA CYS A 30 37.45 24.88 -6.24
C CYS A 30 38.90 25.30 -6.53
N ASP A 31 39.09 26.48 -7.12
CA ASP A 31 40.42 27.03 -7.44
C ASP A 31 41.34 27.10 -6.21
N VAL A 32 40.77 27.37 -5.03
CA VAL A 32 41.53 27.46 -3.76
C VAL A 32 42.09 26.12 -3.30
N VAL A 33 41.52 25.01 -3.79
CA VAL A 33 41.90 23.65 -3.40
C VAL A 33 42.80 22.99 -4.44
N GLN A 34 42.85 23.55 -5.66
CA GLN A 34 43.52 22.94 -6.80
C GLN A 34 45.00 22.64 -6.52
N ASP A 35 45.69 23.54 -5.82
CA ASP A 35 47.11 23.44 -5.48
C ASP A 35 47.40 22.84 -4.09
N ILE A 36 46.36 22.47 -3.32
CA ILE A 36 46.54 21.90 -1.97
C ILE A 36 46.69 20.38 -2.06
N GLU A 37 47.88 19.84 -1.82
CA GLU A 37 48.13 18.39 -1.90
C GLU A 37 47.57 17.59 -0.70
N ASP A 38 47.38 18.26 0.43
CA ASP A 38 47.02 17.67 1.72
C ASP A 38 45.54 17.97 2.06
N PRO A 39 44.63 16.96 2.09
CA PRO A 39 43.22 17.15 2.40
C PRO A 39 42.95 17.83 3.74
N ASP A 40 43.83 17.63 4.73
CA ASP A 40 43.64 18.21 6.07
C ASP A 40 43.78 19.74 6.09
N LYS A 41 44.33 20.31 5.02
CA LYS A 41 44.46 21.76 4.82
C LYS A 41 43.35 22.34 3.97
N TYR A 42 42.35 21.53 3.61
CA TYR A 42 41.22 22.03 2.83
C TYR A 42 40.44 23.05 3.67
N PRO A 43 39.99 24.14 3.05
CA PRO A 43 39.26 25.15 3.80
C PRO A 43 37.88 24.58 4.17
N PRO A 44 37.27 25.04 5.27
CA PRO A 44 35.97 24.52 5.72
C PRO A 44 34.90 24.68 4.64
N ALA A 45 33.94 23.75 4.55
CA ALA A 45 32.85 23.81 3.57
C ALA A 45 32.12 25.17 3.53
N ALA A 46 31.99 25.85 4.67
CA ALA A 46 31.38 27.19 4.77
C ALA A 46 32.16 28.29 4.02
N SER A 47 33.48 28.15 3.87
CA SER A 47 34.31 29.11 3.13
C SER A 47 34.04 29.10 1.62
N HIS A 48 33.51 28.00 1.10
CA HIS A 48 33.15 27.85 -0.32
C HIS A 48 31.88 28.61 -0.70
N LEU A 49 31.13 29.16 0.26
CA LEU A 49 29.95 29.99 -0.01
C LEU A 49 30.29 31.32 -0.71
N GLY A 50 31.53 31.80 -0.56
CA GLY A 50 32.00 33.06 -1.16
C GLY A 50 32.77 32.91 -2.48
N HIS A 51 33.11 31.68 -2.89
CA HIS A 51 33.93 31.42 -4.06
C HIS A 51 33.05 31.04 -5.26
N CYS A 52 32.54 32.03 -6.00
CA CYS A 52 31.70 31.74 -7.17
C CYS A 52 32.59 31.52 -8.42
N ASN A 53 32.46 30.38 -9.11
CA ASN A 53 33.10 30.16 -10.43
C ASN A 53 32.40 30.94 -11.58
N GLY A 54 31.75 32.06 -11.25
CA GLY A 54 30.92 32.87 -12.15
C GLY A 54 29.63 33.36 -11.48
N SER A 55 28.93 34.29 -12.12
CA SER A 55 27.65 34.80 -11.60
C SER A 55 26.58 33.69 -11.59
N GLY A 56 26.10 33.32 -10.40
CA GLY A 56 24.99 32.36 -10.22
C GLY A 56 25.39 30.89 -10.12
N GLN A 57 26.68 30.56 -10.09
CA GLN A 57 27.15 29.19 -9.86
C GLN A 57 27.72 29.04 -8.44
N CYS A 58 27.32 27.97 -7.74
CA CYS A 58 27.90 27.60 -6.45
C CYS A 58 29.31 27.02 -6.65
N CYS A 59 30.20 27.28 -5.71
CA CYS A 59 31.50 26.62 -5.67
C CYS A 59 31.32 25.10 -5.55
N PRO A 60 32.01 24.28 -6.37
CA PRO A 60 32.08 22.85 -6.10
C PRO A 60 32.82 22.60 -4.78
N LEU A 61 32.18 21.86 -3.86
CA LEU A 61 32.82 21.44 -2.61
C LEU A 61 33.83 20.32 -2.89
N PRO A 62 35.04 20.39 -2.34
CA PRO A 62 36.03 19.35 -2.52
C PRO A 62 35.59 18.05 -1.83
N MET A 63 35.85 16.92 -2.48
CA MET A 63 35.50 15.59 -1.99
C MET A 63 36.51 15.07 -0.96
N GLY A 64 37.76 15.55 -0.98
CA GLY A 64 38.75 15.29 0.08
C GLY A 64 39.52 13.96 -0.04
N PHE A 65 39.40 13.23 -1.15
CA PHE A 65 40.11 11.95 -1.34
C PHE A 65 41.51 12.11 -1.95
N ARG A 66 42.07 13.32 -1.98
CA ARG A 66 43.36 13.58 -2.62
C ARG A 66 44.47 12.76 -1.96
N ASN A 67 45.22 12.02 -2.80
CA ASN A 67 46.30 11.12 -2.37
C ASN A 67 45.87 10.04 -1.36
N GLN A 68 44.56 9.83 -1.15
CA GLN A 68 44.03 8.79 -0.26
C GLN A 68 43.74 7.47 -0.99
N PHE A 69 43.87 7.45 -2.32
CA PHE A 69 43.82 6.21 -3.09
C PHE A 69 45.12 5.43 -2.87
N GLN A 70 45.01 4.23 -2.29
CA GLN A 70 46.17 3.38 -2.04
C GLN A 70 46.85 2.98 -3.37
N GLU A 71 48.15 3.25 -3.48
CA GLU A 71 48.95 2.72 -4.59
C GLU A 71 49.01 1.19 -4.52
N GLY A 72 48.83 0.53 -5.67
CA GLY A 72 49.03 -0.92 -5.77
C GLY A 72 47.82 -1.80 -5.44
N ILE A 73 46.61 -1.25 -5.35
CA ILE A 73 45.39 -2.07 -5.35
C ILE A 73 45.21 -2.73 -6.73
N THR A 74 45.82 -3.90 -6.92
CA THR A 74 45.63 -4.81 -8.05
C THR A 74 44.49 -5.79 -7.76
N HIS A 75 43.44 -5.31 -7.11
CA HIS A 75 42.29 -6.15 -6.81
C HIS A 75 41.53 -6.46 -8.11
N THR A 76 41.33 -7.75 -8.37
CA THR A 76 40.52 -8.22 -9.49
C THR A 76 39.07 -7.77 -9.32
N GLY A 77 38.32 -7.68 -10.42
CA GLY A 77 36.90 -7.35 -10.38
C GLY A 77 36.08 -8.24 -9.43
N GLN A 78 36.54 -9.47 -9.18
CA GLN A 78 35.96 -10.37 -8.17
C GLN A 78 36.03 -9.82 -6.74
N ARG A 79 37.10 -9.14 -6.35
CA ARG A 79 37.24 -8.58 -4.99
C ARG A 79 36.41 -7.30 -4.83
N LEU A 80 36.31 -6.49 -5.89
CA LEU A 80 35.36 -5.38 -5.92
C LEU A 80 33.91 -5.89 -5.88
N TYR A 81 33.60 -6.94 -6.64
CA TYR A 81 32.31 -7.63 -6.56
C TYR A 81 32.07 -8.15 -5.14
N GLY A 82 33.03 -8.80 -4.49
CA GLY A 82 32.89 -9.28 -3.11
C GLY A 82 32.65 -8.16 -2.10
N ILE A 83 33.31 -7.01 -2.25
CA ILE A 83 33.08 -5.83 -1.38
C ILE A 83 31.71 -5.21 -1.66
N LEU A 84 31.36 -4.98 -2.94
CA LEU A 84 30.06 -4.42 -3.31
C LEU A 84 28.94 -5.36 -2.92
N TYR A 85 29.11 -6.66 -3.14
CA TYR A 85 28.23 -7.72 -2.69
C TYR A 85 28.07 -7.69 -1.18
N PHE A 86 29.16 -7.59 -0.42
CA PHE A 86 29.09 -7.43 1.03
C PHE A 86 28.24 -6.21 1.42
N PHE A 87 28.43 -5.05 0.77
CA PHE A 87 27.64 -3.84 1.01
C PHE A 87 26.22 -3.86 0.45
N SER A 88 25.94 -4.67 -0.56
CA SER A 88 24.64 -4.77 -1.24
C SER A 88 23.85 -6.02 -0.86
N ASN A 89 24.41 -6.91 -0.04
CA ASN A 89 23.76 -8.13 0.39
C ASN A 89 22.54 -7.78 1.25
N GLU A 90 21.41 -8.42 0.96
CA GLU A 90 20.15 -8.27 1.69
C GLU A 90 20.30 -8.53 3.20
N ASN A 91 21.27 -9.36 3.59
CA ASN A 91 21.59 -9.68 4.97
C ASN A 91 22.34 -8.54 5.71
N MET A 92 22.91 -7.56 5.00
CA MET A 92 23.66 -6.44 5.58
C MET A 92 22.84 -5.15 5.75
N MET A 93 21.52 -5.28 5.89
CA MET A 93 20.61 -4.17 6.21
C MET A 93 20.79 -3.57 7.63
N GLN A 94 21.75 -4.06 8.43
CA GLN A 94 21.80 -3.78 9.86
C GLN A 94 22.61 -2.53 10.28
N SER A 95 23.46 -1.94 9.42
CA SER A 95 24.42 -0.91 9.86
C SER A 95 24.66 0.24 8.86
N CYS A 96 23.59 0.83 8.33
CA CYS A 96 23.68 2.06 7.54
C CYS A 96 22.78 3.17 8.11
N VAL A 97 23.19 4.44 7.95
CA VAL A 97 22.41 5.64 8.31
C VAL A 97 20.97 5.56 7.77
N TYR A 98 20.80 4.91 6.63
CA TYR A 98 19.51 4.57 6.03
C TYR A 98 18.60 3.78 6.97
N THR A 99 19.10 2.75 7.66
CA THR A 99 18.32 2.00 8.66
C THR A 99 17.96 2.87 9.86
N LEU A 100 18.84 3.79 10.27
CA LEU A 100 18.57 4.72 11.37
C LEU A 100 17.46 5.72 11.00
N VAL A 101 17.50 6.29 9.80
CA VAL A 101 16.44 7.14 9.24
C VAL A 101 15.13 6.38 9.09
N ARG A 102 15.19 5.09 8.70
CA ARG A 102 14.01 4.24 8.63
C ARG A 102 13.43 3.96 10.01
N VAL A 103 14.25 3.61 11.00
CA VAL A 103 13.78 3.39 12.38
C VAL A 103 13.16 4.66 12.96
N THR A 104 13.74 5.84 12.72
CA THR A 104 13.12 7.11 13.16
C THR A 104 11.82 7.42 12.42
N ALA A 105 11.72 7.10 11.13
CA ALA A 105 10.45 7.19 10.39
C ALA A 105 9.39 6.20 10.94
N ALA A 106 9.77 4.98 11.32
CA ALA A 106 8.86 4.01 11.93
C ALA A 106 8.29 4.52 13.26
N LEU A 107 9.10 5.22 14.06
CA LEU A 107 8.67 5.85 15.31
C LEU A 107 7.67 6.98 15.08
N SER A 108 7.71 7.64 13.92
CA SER A 108 6.78 8.73 13.58
C SER A 108 5.41 8.25 13.11
N ALA A 109 5.18 6.94 12.98
CA ALA A 109 3.92 6.32 12.54
C ALA A 109 3.31 7.03 11.31
N THR A 110 4.15 7.35 10.32
CA THR A 110 3.70 7.97 9.07
C THR A 110 2.78 7.03 8.33
N THR A 111 1.62 7.52 7.90
CA THR A 111 0.66 6.75 7.12
C THR A 111 1.29 6.28 5.80
N PRO A 112 1.19 5.00 5.41
CA PRO A 112 1.60 4.53 4.08
C PRO A 112 0.96 5.38 2.98
N GLN A 113 1.76 5.99 2.11
CA GLN A 113 1.25 6.94 1.10
C GLN A 113 1.28 6.35 -0.33
N VAL A 114 2.30 5.56 -0.65
CA VAL A 114 2.47 4.92 -1.95
C VAL A 114 2.12 3.44 -1.90
N LEU A 115 1.84 2.83 -3.06
CA LEU A 115 1.49 1.41 -3.13
C LEU A 115 2.56 0.50 -2.51
N GLY A 116 3.85 0.79 -2.73
CA GLY A 116 4.95 0.07 -2.10
C GLY A 116 4.88 0.04 -0.57
N ASP A 117 4.53 1.16 0.06
CA ASP A 117 4.38 1.27 1.51
C ASP A 117 3.20 0.43 2.01
N VAL A 118 2.05 0.59 1.34
CA VAL A 118 0.82 -0.16 1.65
C VAL A 118 1.08 -1.66 1.50
N PHE A 119 1.74 -2.05 0.42
CA PHE A 119 2.16 -3.42 0.16
C PHE A 119 3.08 -3.95 1.27
N GLY A 120 4.08 -3.17 1.67
CA GLY A 120 5.00 -3.52 2.76
C GLY A 120 4.27 -3.74 4.09
N PHE A 121 3.28 -2.89 4.41
CA PHE A 121 2.45 -3.01 5.61
C PHE A 121 1.66 -4.33 5.65
N PHE A 122 0.96 -4.67 4.56
CA PHE A 122 0.16 -5.91 4.50
C PHE A 122 1.03 -7.17 4.41
N ARG A 123 2.19 -7.12 3.71
CA ARG A 123 3.11 -8.26 3.59
C ARG A 123 3.84 -8.56 4.91
N GLY A 124 4.32 -7.55 5.62
CA GLY A 124 5.13 -7.77 6.80
C GLY A 124 4.34 -7.69 8.09
N GLY A 125 3.99 -6.46 8.47
CA GLY A 125 3.62 -6.11 9.85
C GLY A 125 2.44 -6.92 10.37
N VAL A 126 1.30 -6.81 9.67
CA VAL A 126 0.03 -7.40 10.12
C VAL A 126 -0.21 -8.81 9.58
N GLY A 127 0.45 -9.19 8.48
CA GLY A 127 0.25 -10.48 7.80
C GLY A 127 1.14 -11.63 8.30
N ASN A 128 1.98 -11.42 9.33
CA ASN A 128 2.83 -12.49 9.87
C ASN A 128 2.02 -13.68 10.40
N LYS A 129 2.48 -14.90 10.08
CA LYS A 129 1.81 -16.18 10.36
C LYS A 129 1.56 -16.42 11.85
N ASP A 130 0.70 -17.39 12.13
CA ASP A 130 0.37 -17.83 13.50
C ASP A 130 1.44 -18.69 14.16
N SER A 131 2.48 -19.10 13.43
CA SER A 131 3.67 -19.76 13.99
C SER A 131 4.95 -19.24 13.35
N GLY A 132 6.04 -19.27 14.11
CA GLY A 132 7.35 -18.85 13.64
C GLY A 132 8.47 -19.18 14.61
N LYS A 133 9.70 -18.91 14.18
CA LYS A 133 10.89 -19.13 15.00
C LYS A 133 10.95 -18.09 16.12
N THR A 134 11.25 -18.56 17.32
CA THR A 134 11.59 -17.72 18.47
C THR A 134 13.07 -17.33 18.43
N LYS A 135 13.53 -16.51 19.38
CA LYS A 135 14.97 -16.18 19.48
C LYS A 135 15.83 -17.40 19.83
N ASN A 136 15.23 -18.42 20.44
CA ASN A 136 15.88 -19.69 20.73
C ASN A 136 15.87 -20.65 19.54
N GLU A 137 15.50 -20.16 18.34
CA GLU A 137 15.35 -20.93 17.10
C GLU A 137 14.27 -22.02 17.12
N GLU A 138 13.54 -22.16 18.22
CA GLU A 138 12.39 -23.06 18.35
C GLU A 138 11.18 -22.51 17.60
N SER A 139 10.50 -23.37 16.83
CA SER A 139 9.23 -23.04 16.18
C SER A 139 8.10 -23.07 17.21
N LYS A 140 7.43 -21.93 17.42
CA LYS A 140 6.34 -21.80 18.38
C LYS A 140 5.12 -21.15 17.73
N ALA A 141 3.94 -21.64 18.10
CA ALA A 141 2.68 -21.02 17.74
C ALA A 141 2.40 -19.79 18.62
N CYS A 142 1.65 -18.83 18.10
CA CYS A 142 1.19 -17.69 18.89
C CYS A 142 0.10 -18.14 19.86
N ASP A 143 0.26 -17.86 21.15
CA ASP A 143 -0.72 -18.23 22.17
C ASP A 143 -1.98 -17.33 22.12
N HIS A 144 -1.92 -16.21 21.40
CA HIS A 144 -2.97 -15.17 21.27
C HIS A 144 -3.53 -14.58 22.57
N ILE A 145 -3.00 -14.97 23.73
CA ILE A 145 -3.47 -14.53 25.05
C ILE A 145 -2.53 -13.49 25.66
N LYS A 146 -1.22 -13.65 25.44
CA LYS A 146 -0.19 -12.80 26.06
C LYS A 146 -0.18 -11.38 25.48
N ASP A 147 0.28 -10.44 26.31
CA ASP A 147 0.56 -9.07 25.92
C ASP A 147 1.91 -8.99 25.18
N PRO A 148 1.96 -8.48 23.94
CA PRO A 148 3.19 -8.32 23.18
C PRO A 148 4.26 -7.48 23.88
N SER A 149 3.88 -6.54 24.76
CA SER A 149 4.83 -5.70 25.51
C SER A 149 5.67 -6.49 26.54
N THR A 150 5.19 -7.67 26.93
CA THR A 150 5.85 -8.56 27.91
C THR A 150 6.63 -9.71 27.26
N LYS A 151 6.94 -9.59 25.95
CA LYS A 151 7.58 -10.64 25.16
C LYS A 151 8.90 -11.11 25.78
N ARG A 152 9.00 -12.44 25.99
CA ARG A 152 10.23 -13.15 26.39
C ARG A 152 10.85 -13.87 25.19
N ASP A 153 12.10 -14.30 25.33
CA ASP A 153 12.87 -14.89 24.21
C ASP A 153 12.24 -16.16 23.62
N GLY A 154 11.50 -16.93 24.44
CA GLY A 154 10.75 -18.12 24.02
C GLY A 154 9.31 -17.84 23.56
N ASP A 155 8.89 -16.59 23.38
CA ASP A 155 7.52 -16.24 22.96
C ASP A 155 7.44 -15.73 21.53
N TYR A 156 6.45 -16.24 20.78
CA TYR A 156 6.15 -15.84 19.42
C TYR A 156 4.80 -15.11 19.35
N PHE A 157 4.77 -14.01 18.60
CA PHE A 157 3.55 -13.25 18.33
C PHE A 157 3.33 -13.15 16.82
N CYS A 158 2.15 -13.54 16.36
CA CYS A 158 1.74 -13.32 14.97
C CYS A 158 1.51 -11.84 14.68
N GLY A 159 1.39 -11.45 13.40
CA GLY A 159 1.27 -10.05 13.00
C GLY A 159 0.06 -9.34 13.61
N TRP A 160 -1.07 -10.06 13.70
CA TRP A 160 -2.29 -9.58 14.35
C TRP A 160 -2.11 -9.27 15.85
N CYS A 161 -1.33 -10.10 16.55
CA CYS A 161 -1.11 -9.88 17.99
C CYS A 161 -0.01 -8.84 18.22
N ALA A 162 1.10 -8.92 17.49
CA ALA A 162 2.25 -8.01 17.63
C ALA A 162 1.89 -6.55 17.34
N SER A 163 0.97 -6.32 16.40
CA SER A 163 0.46 -4.98 16.07
C SER A 163 -0.53 -4.40 17.08
N GLY A 164 -0.99 -5.17 18.06
CA GLY A 164 -2.01 -4.72 19.01
C GLY A 164 -3.45 -4.67 18.45
N LEU A 165 -3.67 -5.06 17.19
CA LEU A 165 -4.99 -5.10 16.54
C LEU A 165 -6.01 -5.87 17.37
N ARG A 166 -5.59 -7.02 17.92
CA ARG A 166 -6.43 -7.84 18.81
C ARG A 166 -7.01 -7.02 19.98
N ASP A 167 -6.17 -6.24 20.64
CA ASP A 167 -6.53 -5.58 21.88
C ASP A 167 -7.33 -4.31 21.60
N GLU A 168 -7.10 -3.65 20.46
CA GLU A 168 -7.97 -2.57 19.99
C GLU A 168 -9.36 -3.04 19.58
N VAL A 169 -9.47 -4.13 18.83
CA VAL A 169 -10.78 -4.69 18.44
C VAL A 169 -11.56 -5.15 19.68
N LYS A 170 -10.87 -5.68 20.70
CA LYS A 170 -11.48 -6.03 22.00
C LYS A 170 -12.07 -4.82 22.75
N LYS A 171 -11.50 -3.63 22.61
CA LYS A 171 -12.00 -2.41 23.28
C LYS A 171 -13.33 -1.93 22.71
N ILE A 172 -13.71 -2.38 21.52
CA ILE A 172 -14.94 -1.94 20.87
C ILE A 172 -16.11 -2.80 21.37
N GLU A 173 -16.77 -2.32 22.43
CA GLU A 173 -17.79 -3.08 23.18
C GLU A 173 -19.02 -3.49 22.36
N TRP A 174 -19.41 -2.68 21.38
CA TRP A 174 -20.64 -2.90 20.59
C TRP A 174 -20.46 -3.87 19.42
N ILE A 175 -19.25 -4.39 19.19
CA ILE A 175 -19.01 -5.36 18.13
C ILE A 175 -19.55 -6.73 18.56
N PRO A 176 -20.34 -7.43 17.71
CA PRO A 176 -20.83 -8.76 18.03
C PRO A 176 -19.67 -9.75 18.24
N PHE A 177 -19.74 -10.55 19.31
CA PHE A 177 -18.79 -11.61 19.63
C PHE A 177 -19.52 -12.91 19.95
N ASP A 178 -19.01 -14.03 19.46
CA ASP A 178 -19.64 -15.34 19.70
C ASP A 178 -19.36 -15.86 21.11
N THR A 179 -18.07 -15.94 21.50
CA THR A 179 -17.65 -16.56 22.77
C THR A 179 -16.64 -15.73 23.56
N LYS A 180 -15.84 -14.87 22.90
CA LYS A 180 -14.87 -13.96 23.53
C LYS A 180 -14.88 -12.62 22.81
N PRO A 181 -14.87 -11.47 23.51
CA PRO A 181 -14.77 -10.14 22.90
C PRO A 181 -13.64 -10.09 21.86
N GLY A 182 -13.94 -9.62 20.65
CA GLY A 182 -12.98 -9.49 19.55
C GLY A 182 -12.41 -10.78 18.96
N GLY A 183 -12.77 -11.97 19.45
CA GLY A 183 -12.22 -13.26 19.03
C GLY A 183 -12.57 -13.65 17.59
N HIS A 184 -13.81 -13.40 17.17
CA HIS A 184 -14.30 -13.72 15.82
C HIS A 184 -13.52 -12.99 14.70
N TYR A 185 -13.06 -11.75 14.95
CA TYR A 185 -12.32 -10.98 13.95
C TYR A 185 -10.88 -11.44 13.74
N ARG A 186 -10.28 -12.07 14.75
CA ARG A 186 -9.00 -12.75 14.56
C ARG A 186 -9.17 -13.94 13.62
N GLU A 187 -10.26 -14.69 13.75
CA GLU A 187 -10.52 -15.87 12.90
C GLU A 187 -10.96 -15.51 11.48
N THR A 188 -11.48 -14.31 11.27
CA THR A 188 -11.87 -13.78 9.96
C THR A 188 -10.81 -12.86 9.37
N VAL A 189 -10.72 -11.61 9.85
CA VAL A 189 -9.78 -10.59 9.37
C VAL A 189 -8.33 -11.01 9.60
N GLY A 190 -8.00 -11.55 10.79
CA GLY A 190 -6.63 -12.02 11.09
C GLY A 190 -6.17 -13.12 10.14
N LYS A 191 -7.02 -14.12 9.84
CA LYS A 191 -6.71 -15.15 8.85
C LYS A 191 -6.60 -14.59 7.43
N ALA A 192 -7.46 -13.64 7.06
CA ALA A 192 -7.41 -13.00 5.75
C ALA A 192 -6.10 -12.21 5.56
N LEU A 193 -5.61 -11.54 6.60
CA LEU A 193 -4.31 -10.83 6.61
C LEU A 193 -3.12 -11.78 6.43
N ILE A 194 -3.18 -12.97 7.02
CA ILE A 194 -2.15 -14.00 6.82
C ILE A 194 -2.23 -14.57 5.39
N ALA A 195 -3.45 -14.82 4.90
CA ALA A 195 -3.68 -15.39 3.57
C ALA A 195 -3.23 -14.45 2.44
N ILE A 196 -3.45 -13.13 2.57
CA ILE A 196 -3.01 -12.17 1.56
C ILE A 196 -1.49 -12.04 1.49
N LYS A 197 -0.79 -12.17 2.63
CA LYS A 197 0.67 -12.24 2.63
C LYS A 197 1.14 -13.47 1.85
N GLY A 198 0.70 -14.65 2.27
CA GLY A 198 1.14 -15.91 1.69
C GLY A 198 2.42 -16.47 2.31
N ASP A 199 2.77 -17.68 1.87
CA ASP A 199 3.89 -18.45 2.38
C ASP A 199 5.12 -18.29 1.49
N LYS A 200 6.30 -18.16 2.10
CA LYS A 200 7.61 -18.14 1.40
C LYS A 200 7.85 -19.39 0.55
N ASP A 201 7.26 -20.53 0.94
CA ASP A 201 7.50 -21.83 0.31
C ASP A 201 6.51 -22.17 -0.83
N ALA A 202 5.52 -21.31 -1.10
CA ALA A 202 4.59 -21.53 -2.21
C ALA A 202 5.20 -21.21 -3.59
N SER A 203 6.43 -20.69 -3.62
CA SER A 203 7.17 -20.31 -4.82
C SER A 203 8.60 -20.86 -4.85
N GLY A 204 8.91 -21.85 -3.99
CA GLY A 204 10.08 -22.70 -4.15
C GLY A 204 9.90 -23.58 -5.39
N ALA A 205 10.90 -23.61 -6.27
CA ALA A 205 10.89 -24.40 -7.48
C ALA A 205 10.35 -25.82 -7.25
N SER A 206 9.15 -26.12 -7.74
CA SER A 206 8.77 -27.49 -8.04
C SER A 206 9.49 -27.87 -9.34
N PRO A 207 10.43 -28.83 -9.31
CA PRO A 207 10.89 -29.48 -10.52
C PRO A 207 9.70 -30.30 -11.02
N TYR A 208 8.90 -29.72 -11.92
CA TYR A 208 7.99 -30.44 -12.80
C TYR A 208 7.15 -31.54 -12.12
N SER A 209 6.24 -31.17 -11.22
CA SER A 209 5.02 -31.97 -10.97
C SER A 209 3.96 -31.14 -10.25
N ASP A 210 2.73 -31.28 -10.73
CA ASP A 210 1.46 -30.70 -10.28
C ASP A 210 1.14 -29.24 -10.67
N ALA A 211 0.64 -29.12 -11.90
CA ALA A 211 -0.24 -28.04 -12.33
C ALA A 211 -1.57 -28.09 -11.56
N THR A 212 -1.72 -27.39 -10.43
CA THR A 212 -3.08 -27.06 -9.94
C THR A 212 -3.25 -25.85 -9.01
N THR A 213 -2.21 -25.07 -8.66
CA THR A 213 -2.47 -23.78 -7.98
C THR A 213 -1.42 -22.73 -8.32
N THR A 214 -1.79 -21.78 -9.18
CA THR A 214 -1.04 -20.53 -9.34
C THR A 214 -1.18 -19.75 -8.02
N PRO A 215 -0.08 -19.45 -7.31
CA PRO A 215 -0.19 -18.70 -6.07
C PRO A 215 -0.72 -17.28 -6.37
N SER A 216 -1.55 -16.73 -5.49
CA SER A 216 -2.35 -15.50 -5.72
C SER A 216 -2.19 -14.47 -4.59
N ASN A 217 -1.13 -14.63 -3.79
CA ASN A 217 -0.82 -13.83 -2.61
C ASN A 217 0.33 -12.85 -2.91
N LEU A 218 0.56 -11.88 -2.01
CA LEU A 218 1.60 -10.86 -2.20
C LEU A 218 3.01 -11.46 -2.26
N SER A 219 3.26 -12.56 -1.54
CA SER A 219 4.54 -13.27 -1.59
C SER A 219 4.91 -13.75 -2.98
N THR A 220 3.96 -13.99 -3.89
CA THR A 220 4.29 -14.34 -5.29
C THR A 220 5.10 -13.30 -6.05
N LEU A 221 4.96 -12.02 -5.67
CA LEU A 221 5.65 -10.91 -6.30
C LEU A 221 7.04 -10.67 -5.70
N THR A 222 7.31 -11.21 -4.51
CA THR A 222 8.51 -10.91 -3.73
C THR A 222 9.32 -12.16 -3.39
N ASP A 223 8.70 -13.16 -2.79
CA ASP A 223 9.33 -14.39 -2.32
C ASP A 223 9.29 -15.42 -3.45
N GLY A 224 10.44 -16.03 -3.77
CA GLY A 224 10.60 -17.02 -4.84
C GLY A 224 10.76 -16.44 -6.25
N ASN A 225 10.03 -15.38 -6.61
CA ASN A 225 10.19 -14.72 -7.93
C ASN A 225 10.98 -13.41 -7.89
N HIS A 226 11.05 -12.73 -6.74
CA HIS A 226 11.85 -11.51 -6.53
C HIS A 226 11.57 -10.35 -7.51
N TYR A 227 10.35 -10.24 -8.04
CA TYR A 227 9.99 -9.18 -9.00
C TYR A 227 10.06 -7.79 -8.40
N VAL A 228 9.48 -7.59 -7.22
CA VAL A 228 9.39 -6.27 -6.59
C VAL A 228 9.89 -6.31 -5.15
N SER A 229 10.42 -5.18 -4.69
CA SER A 229 10.68 -4.89 -3.28
C SER A 229 10.23 -3.46 -2.98
N PRO A 230 9.49 -3.22 -1.89
CA PRO A 230 9.07 -1.86 -1.54
C PRO A 230 10.29 -1.00 -1.21
N LEU A 231 10.31 0.26 -1.66
CA LEU A 231 11.43 1.18 -1.44
C LEU A 231 11.65 1.45 0.05
N THR A 232 10.59 1.51 0.83
CA THR A 232 10.67 1.63 2.29
C THR A 232 11.18 0.35 2.96
N GLY A 233 11.41 -0.73 2.21
CA GLY A 233 11.82 -2.03 2.67
C GLY A 233 10.95 -2.56 3.81
N GLU A 234 11.60 -3.15 4.80
CA GLU A 234 11.07 -3.58 6.10
C GLU A 234 10.51 -2.49 7.04
N LEU A 235 10.27 -1.25 6.59
CA LEU A 235 9.84 -0.17 7.50
C LEU A 235 8.49 -0.51 8.16
N TYR A 236 7.51 -0.86 7.31
CA TYR A 236 6.16 -1.22 7.73
C TYR A 236 6.03 -2.69 8.14
N THR A 237 7.14 -3.43 8.20
CA THR A 237 7.16 -4.81 8.70
C THR A 237 7.41 -4.86 10.20
N ALA A 238 7.98 -3.79 10.77
CA ALA A 238 8.07 -3.58 12.20
C ALA A 238 6.76 -2.96 12.71
N VAL A 239 6.06 -3.67 13.60
CA VAL A 239 4.83 -3.21 14.24
C VAL A 239 4.99 -3.22 15.76
N SER A 240 4.31 -2.29 16.42
CA SER A 240 4.25 -2.17 17.88
C SER A 240 2.80 -2.09 18.34
N ALA A 241 2.47 -2.80 19.41
CA ALA A 241 1.14 -2.77 20.02
C ALA A 241 0.72 -1.35 20.46
N THR A 242 1.67 -0.44 20.72
CA THR A 242 1.40 0.96 21.08
C THR A 242 0.62 1.73 20.02
N PHE A 243 0.77 1.38 18.74
CA PHE A 243 0.11 2.05 17.62
C PHE A 243 -1.09 1.25 17.08
N GLY A 244 -1.60 0.28 17.83
CA GLY A 244 -2.67 -0.61 17.38
C GLY A 244 -3.89 0.12 16.81
N GLY A 245 -4.30 1.24 17.42
CA GLY A 245 -5.45 2.02 16.94
C GLY A 245 -5.19 2.63 15.56
N THR A 246 -3.98 3.14 15.33
CA THR A 246 -3.54 3.65 14.04
C THR A 246 -3.49 2.53 13.00
N TYR A 247 -2.91 1.38 13.34
CA TYR A 247 -2.86 0.22 12.43
C TYR A 247 -4.25 -0.34 12.12
N LEU A 248 -5.18 -0.31 13.06
CA LEU A 248 -6.58 -0.68 12.79
C LEU A 248 -7.19 0.24 11.74
N SER A 249 -6.99 1.56 11.87
CA SER A 249 -7.44 2.51 10.84
C SER A 249 -6.80 2.23 9.48
N TRP A 250 -5.52 1.89 9.45
CA TRP A 250 -4.79 1.57 8.21
C TRP A 250 -5.32 0.29 7.57
N VAL A 251 -5.55 -0.77 8.34
CA VAL A 251 -6.17 -1.99 7.80
C VAL A 251 -7.54 -1.67 7.21
N LEU A 252 -8.39 -0.91 7.92
CA LEU A 252 -9.73 -0.58 7.45
C LEU A 252 -9.72 0.25 6.14
N TYR A 253 -8.88 1.27 6.05
CA TYR A 253 -8.90 2.22 4.93
C TYR A 253 -7.93 1.88 3.79
N LEU A 254 -6.79 1.25 4.09
CA LEU A 254 -5.77 0.96 3.08
C LEU A 254 -5.99 -0.38 2.37
N SER A 255 -6.86 -1.28 2.84
CA SER A 255 -7.14 -2.52 2.11
C SER A 255 -7.68 -2.25 0.70
N HIS A 256 -8.57 -1.27 0.55
CA HIS A 256 -9.04 -0.84 -0.76
C HIS A 256 -7.94 -0.12 -1.57
N ALA A 257 -7.10 0.68 -0.90
CA ALA A 257 -5.97 1.35 -1.54
C ALA A 257 -4.95 0.34 -2.11
N LEU A 258 -4.71 -0.78 -1.42
CA LEU A 258 -3.89 -1.89 -1.91
C LEU A 258 -4.44 -2.44 -3.22
N GLN A 259 -5.74 -2.78 -3.26
CA GLN A 259 -6.37 -3.31 -4.46
C GLN A 259 -6.31 -2.33 -5.63
N TRP A 260 -6.66 -1.07 -5.39
CA TRP A 260 -6.66 -0.05 -6.42
C TRP A 260 -5.25 0.24 -6.93
N GLY A 261 -4.26 0.31 -6.03
CA GLY A 261 -2.88 0.50 -6.39
C GLY A 261 -2.33 -0.67 -7.22
N LEU A 262 -2.60 -1.92 -6.87
CA LEU A 262 -2.18 -3.08 -7.69
C LEU A 262 -2.78 -3.03 -9.10
N LYS A 263 -4.07 -2.66 -9.22
CA LYS A 263 -4.72 -2.44 -10.53
C LYS A 263 -4.10 -1.28 -11.30
N SER A 264 -3.78 -0.19 -10.62
CA SER A 264 -3.12 0.98 -11.20
C SER A 264 -1.72 0.60 -11.74
N LEU A 265 -0.92 -0.12 -10.95
CA LEU A 265 0.37 -0.65 -11.36
C LEU A 265 0.24 -1.55 -12.59
N ALA A 266 -0.70 -2.50 -12.60
CA ALA A 266 -0.93 -3.37 -13.76
C ALA A 266 -1.35 -2.59 -15.01
N SER A 267 -2.16 -1.55 -14.85
CA SER A 267 -2.59 -0.67 -15.94
C SER A 267 -1.43 0.16 -16.49
N GLU A 268 -0.66 0.82 -15.63
CA GLU A 268 0.52 1.61 -16.05
C GLU A 268 1.61 0.72 -16.65
N PHE A 269 1.79 -0.50 -16.14
CA PHE A 269 2.74 -1.48 -16.69
C PHE A 269 2.41 -1.84 -18.14
N LYS A 270 1.12 -2.03 -18.48
CA LYS A 270 0.69 -2.26 -19.86
C LYS A 270 0.96 -1.07 -20.80
N GLN A 271 1.07 0.15 -20.27
CA GLN A 271 1.30 1.37 -21.06
C GLN A 271 2.78 1.65 -21.34
N ILE A 272 3.70 0.79 -20.91
CA ILE A 272 5.13 0.93 -21.16
C ILE A 272 5.43 0.77 -22.66
N GLU A 273 6.30 1.63 -23.19
CA GLU A 273 6.85 1.49 -24.54
C GLU A 273 8.33 1.09 -24.48
N CYS A 274 8.69 -0.03 -25.13
CA CYS A 274 10.05 -0.57 -25.10
C CYS A 274 11.00 0.11 -26.10
N ARG A 275 11.17 1.44 -26.02
CA ARG A 275 12.00 2.20 -26.98
C ARG A 275 13.51 2.12 -26.72
N GLY A 276 13.93 1.76 -25.51
CA GLY A 276 15.34 1.75 -25.09
C GLY A 276 16.00 0.37 -25.07
N CYS A 277 15.47 -0.60 -25.79
CA CYS A 277 15.97 -1.97 -25.81
C CYS A 277 17.10 -2.13 -26.84
N ARG A 278 18.21 -2.80 -26.47
CA ARG A 278 19.34 -3.02 -27.39
C ARG A 278 19.13 -4.17 -28.37
N GLU A 279 18.45 -5.24 -27.95
CA GLU A 279 18.37 -6.51 -28.68
C GLU A 279 16.94 -6.96 -28.99
N CYS A 280 15.97 -6.05 -28.90
CA CYS A 280 14.57 -6.35 -29.22
C CYS A 280 13.97 -5.31 -30.15
N ASP A 281 12.96 -5.72 -30.91
CA ASP A 281 12.28 -4.84 -31.86
C ASP A 281 11.48 -3.76 -31.10
N PRO A 282 11.89 -2.48 -31.16
CA PRO A 282 11.25 -1.40 -30.41
C PRO A 282 9.81 -1.12 -30.87
N ASN A 283 9.42 -1.57 -32.07
CA ASN A 283 8.09 -1.35 -32.62
C ASN A 283 7.10 -2.48 -32.30
N LYS A 284 7.59 -3.61 -31.78
CA LYS A 284 6.76 -4.78 -31.47
C LYS A 284 5.93 -4.57 -30.20
N CYS A 285 6.49 -3.90 -29.19
CA CYS A 285 5.78 -3.60 -27.95
C CYS A 285 5.11 -2.22 -28.03
N LYS A 286 3.78 -2.22 -28.17
CA LYS A 286 2.95 -1.00 -28.23
C LYS A 286 2.34 -0.67 -26.87
N LYS A 287 1.98 0.60 -26.68
CA LYS A 287 1.18 1.04 -25.52
C LYS A 287 -0.10 0.20 -25.41
N GLY A 288 -0.33 -0.34 -24.23
CA GLY A 288 -1.47 -1.19 -23.91
C GLY A 288 -1.20 -2.68 -24.02
N GLU A 289 -0.12 -3.09 -24.71
CA GLU A 289 0.21 -4.51 -24.94
C GLU A 289 1.42 -4.98 -24.14
N HIS A 290 2.13 -4.09 -23.44
CA HIS A 290 3.31 -4.46 -22.66
C HIS A 290 3.00 -5.51 -21.59
N GLY A 291 3.79 -6.57 -21.55
CA GLY A 291 3.58 -7.73 -20.66
C GLY A 291 2.45 -8.67 -21.07
N SER A 292 1.79 -8.46 -22.21
CA SER A 292 0.75 -9.40 -22.70
C SER A 292 1.38 -10.59 -23.44
N ASN A 293 0.80 -11.78 -23.29
CA ASN A 293 1.22 -13.02 -23.98
C ASN A 293 0.75 -13.11 -25.45
N GLY A 294 0.58 -11.96 -26.11
CA GLY A 294 0.03 -11.85 -27.47
C GLY A 294 1.06 -11.39 -28.51
N GLY A 295 0.58 -11.01 -29.71
CA GLY A 295 1.43 -10.55 -30.81
C GLY A 295 2.33 -9.34 -30.48
N GLY A 296 1.93 -8.52 -29.48
CA GLY A 296 2.69 -7.36 -28.97
C GLY A 296 3.59 -7.64 -27.76
N GLN A 297 3.94 -8.91 -27.50
CA GLN A 297 4.78 -9.29 -26.37
C GLN A 297 6.14 -8.56 -26.40
N CYS A 298 6.55 -8.06 -25.22
CA CYS A 298 7.85 -7.45 -25.01
C CYS A 298 8.97 -8.46 -25.26
N GLY A 299 9.91 -8.13 -26.16
CA GLY A 299 11.04 -8.99 -26.54
C GLY A 299 12.33 -8.77 -25.74
N CYS A 300 12.28 -8.04 -24.61
CA CYS A 300 13.47 -7.79 -23.79
C CYS A 300 14.05 -9.09 -23.21
N GLN A 301 15.38 -9.18 -23.14
CA GLN A 301 16.15 -10.30 -22.58
C GLN A 301 15.66 -10.69 -21.17
N SER A 302 15.41 -9.69 -20.33
CA SER A 302 14.84 -9.83 -18.99
C SER A 302 13.94 -8.64 -18.66
N ILE A 303 13.16 -8.75 -17.59
CA ILE A 303 12.41 -7.61 -17.03
C ILE A 303 13.33 -6.46 -16.64
N VAL A 304 14.53 -6.76 -16.12
CA VAL A 304 15.52 -5.76 -15.68
C VAL A 304 16.10 -4.99 -16.87
N SER A 305 16.35 -5.69 -17.99
CA SER A 305 16.85 -5.08 -19.23
C SER A 305 15.83 -4.13 -19.88
N CYS A 306 14.55 -4.21 -19.49
CA CYS A 306 13.51 -3.34 -19.99
C CYS A 306 13.56 -1.97 -19.30
N THR A 307 14.15 -0.98 -19.99
CA THR A 307 14.35 0.39 -19.49
C THR A 307 13.06 1.08 -19.03
N GLY A 308 11.91 0.71 -19.57
CA GLY A 308 10.61 1.28 -19.20
C GLY A 308 10.00 0.73 -17.90
N VAL A 309 10.46 -0.42 -17.40
CA VAL A 309 9.86 -1.06 -16.21
C VAL A 309 10.25 -0.37 -14.92
N LEU A 310 11.55 -0.11 -14.73
CA LEU A 310 12.07 0.44 -13.48
C LEU A 310 11.42 1.79 -13.09
N PRO A 311 11.25 2.77 -14.00
CA PRO A 311 10.56 4.02 -13.66
C PRO A 311 9.11 3.83 -13.21
N VAL A 312 8.38 2.88 -13.80
CA VAL A 312 6.99 2.55 -13.39
C VAL A 312 6.97 1.94 -12.00
N LEU A 313 7.88 0.99 -11.71
CA LEU A 313 8.01 0.42 -10.36
C LEU A 313 8.30 1.52 -9.33
N TYR A 314 9.27 2.41 -9.60
CA TYR A 314 9.63 3.52 -8.69
C TYR A 314 8.45 4.45 -8.42
N ARG A 315 7.67 4.80 -9.45
CA ARG A 315 6.47 5.64 -9.31
C ARG A 315 5.43 5.05 -8.36
N HIS A 316 5.33 3.72 -8.31
CA HIS A 316 4.45 3.00 -7.37
C HIS A 316 5.12 2.65 -6.04
N GLY A 317 6.38 3.05 -5.81
CA GLY A 317 7.10 2.81 -4.56
C GLY A 317 7.83 1.47 -4.49
N PHE A 318 8.15 0.86 -5.63
CA PHE A 318 8.89 -0.40 -5.73
C PHE A 318 10.24 -0.23 -6.44
N SER A 319 11.20 -1.07 -6.06
CA SER A 319 12.37 -1.43 -6.86
C SER A 319 12.25 -2.90 -7.28
N TYR A 320 13.21 -3.38 -8.07
CA TYR A 320 13.38 -4.82 -8.26
C TYR A 320 13.69 -5.50 -6.92
N GLY A 321 13.15 -6.70 -6.72
CA GLY A 321 13.42 -7.50 -5.53
C GLY A 321 14.84 -8.01 -5.51
N ASN A 322 15.23 -8.73 -6.57
CA ASN A 322 16.61 -9.16 -6.79
C ASN A 322 16.92 -9.08 -8.30
N PRO A 323 17.53 -7.98 -8.79
CA PRO A 323 17.86 -7.81 -10.20
C PRO A 323 18.70 -8.97 -10.77
N PHE A 324 19.61 -9.51 -9.97
CA PHE A 324 20.52 -10.59 -10.38
C PHE A 324 19.75 -11.87 -10.68
N ASN A 325 18.85 -12.29 -9.78
CA ASN A 325 17.97 -13.43 -10.00
C ASN A 325 17.00 -13.21 -11.17
N LEU A 326 16.51 -11.99 -11.37
CA LEU A 326 15.60 -11.65 -12.47
C LEU A 326 16.29 -11.69 -13.84
N GLU A 327 17.59 -11.43 -13.91
CA GLU A 327 18.43 -11.62 -15.10
C GLU A 327 18.82 -13.09 -15.32
N GLY A 328 18.33 -14.01 -14.50
CA GLY A 328 18.61 -15.43 -14.62
C GLY A 328 19.97 -15.83 -14.07
N TYR A 329 20.57 -15.04 -13.18
CA TYR A 329 21.79 -15.41 -12.48
C TYR A 329 21.48 -15.78 -11.04
N HIS A 330 22.07 -16.87 -10.55
CA HIS A 330 21.95 -17.30 -9.16
C HIS A 330 23.32 -17.55 -8.56
N GLN A 331 23.42 -17.34 -7.25
CA GLN A 331 24.64 -17.59 -6.48
C GLN A 331 24.43 -18.85 -5.63
N LYS A 332 25.39 -19.76 -5.67
CA LYS A 332 25.34 -21.02 -4.91
C LYS A 332 25.83 -20.83 -3.48
N GLU A 333 25.16 -21.49 -2.54
CA GLU A 333 25.61 -21.74 -1.16
C GLU A 333 26.36 -20.56 -0.51
N GLU A 334 25.73 -19.38 -0.47
CA GLU A 334 26.27 -18.16 0.12
C GLU A 334 26.83 -18.38 1.54
N GLU A 335 26.17 -19.26 2.31
CA GLU A 335 26.55 -19.61 3.69
C GLU A 335 27.85 -20.42 3.78
N LYS A 336 28.30 -21.05 2.68
CA LYS A 336 29.56 -21.82 2.64
C LYS A 336 30.70 -21.06 1.95
N GLY A 337 30.48 -19.79 1.59
CA GLY A 337 31.50 -18.94 0.96
C GLY A 337 31.81 -19.31 -0.49
N ASP A 338 30.94 -20.07 -1.16
CA ASP A 338 30.98 -20.22 -2.60
C ASP A 338 30.30 -19.00 -3.24
N TYR A 339 30.97 -18.42 -4.24
CA TYR A 339 30.45 -17.26 -4.98
C TYR A 339 30.34 -17.57 -6.47
N SER A 340 30.29 -18.85 -6.83
CA SER A 340 30.04 -19.30 -8.18
C SER A 340 28.68 -18.80 -8.68
N ILE A 341 28.68 -18.27 -9.90
CA ILE A 341 27.49 -17.72 -10.57
C ILE A 341 26.96 -18.76 -11.55
N GLU A 342 25.72 -19.17 -11.36
CA GLU A 342 25.03 -20.09 -12.27
C GLU A 342 23.97 -19.36 -13.06
N LYS A 343 23.81 -19.74 -14.34
CA LYS A 343 22.74 -19.24 -15.18
C LYS A 343 21.52 -20.16 -15.08
N LYS A 344 20.39 -19.60 -14.69
CA LYS A 344 19.06 -20.23 -14.63
C LYS A 344 18.13 -19.51 -15.62
N ASP A 345 16.83 -19.56 -15.34
CA ASP A 345 15.78 -18.99 -16.19
C ASP A 345 15.66 -17.48 -15.96
N THR A 346 15.71 -16.73 -17.06
CA THR A 346 15.46 -15.28 -17.09
C THR A 346 13.99 -14.98 -16.87
N LYS A 347 13.69 -13.95 -16.07
CA LYS A 347 12.31 -13.51 -15.85
C LYS A 347 11.91 -12.42 -16.84
N HIS A 348 10.78 -12.61 -17.50
CA HIS A 348 10.28 -11.68 -18.52
C HIS A 348 9.12 -10.80 -18.02
N CYS A 349 8.87 -9.69 -18.72
CA CYS A 349 7.83 -8.72 -18.36
C CYS A 349 6.42 -9.33 -18.33
N HIS A 350 6.16 -10.36 -19.14
CA HIS A 350 4.86 -11.00 -19.21
C HIS A 350 4.58 -11.92 -18.02
N GLU A 351 5.59 -12.65 -17.54
CA GLU A 351 5.48 -13.45 -16.31
C GLU A 351 5.20 -12.56 -15.09
N PHE A 352 5.79 -11.36 -15.03
CA PHE A 352 5.46 -10.39 -13.99
C PHE A 352 4.00 -9.94 -14.09
N LEU A 353 3.52 -9.56 -15.28
CA LEU A 353 2.13 -9.14 -15.44
C LEU A 353 1.14 -10.28 -15.12
N ASP A 354 1.49 -11.52 -15.47
CA ASP A 354 0.69 -12.70 -15.13
C ASP A 354 0.64 -12.93 -13.62
N SER A 355 1.78 -12.89 -12.92
CA SER A 355 1.82 -12.99 -11.46
C SER A 355 1.04 -11.85 -10.78
N LEU A 356 1.19 -10.60 -11.25
CA LEU A 356 0.43 -9.46 -10.74
C LEU A 356 -1.08 -9.63 -10.97
N SER A 357 -1.47 -10.10 -12.15
CA SER A 357 -2.88 -10.38 -12.45
C SER A 357 -3.45 -11.52 -11.61
N ALA A 358 -2.65 -12.54 -11.27
CA ALA A 358 -3.07 -13.62 -10.36
C ALA A 358 -3.35 -13.10 -8.94
N VAL A 359 -2.63 -12.05 -8.51
CA VAL A 359 -2.89 -11.36 -7.23
C VAL A 359 -4.10 -10.42 -7.30
N ILE A 360 -4.56 -10.01 -8.49
CA ILE A 360 -5.67 -9.05 -8.63
C ILE A 360 -7.00 -9.75 -8.95
N ASP A 361 -6.99 -10.69 -9.89
CA ASP A 361 -8.18 -11.20 -10.57
C ASP A 361 -8.64 -12.56 -10.04
N LYS A 362 -9.93 -12.66 -9.73
CA LYS A 362 -10.61 -13.94 -9.38
C LYS A 362 -10.66 -14.94 -10.54
N ASN A 363 -10.71 -14.43 -11.78
CA ASN A 363 -11.08 -15.23 -12.96
C ASN A 363 -9.97 -16.15 -13.49
N LYS A 364 -8.74 -16.03 -12.97
CA LYS A 364 -7.62 -16.93 -13.30
C LYS A 364 -7.49 -18.13 -12.34
N GLN A 365 -8.39 -18.24 -11.35
CA GLN A 365 -8.45 -19.41 -10.46
C GLN A 365 -9.60 -20.31 -10.92
N ASP A 366 -9.28 -21.56 -11.24
CA ASP A 366 -10.25 -22.58 -11.62
C ASP A 366 -11.39 -22.67 -10.59
N GLN A 367 -12.60 -22.93 -11.09
CA GLN A 367 -13.92 -22.86 -10.45
C GLN A 367 -14.15 -23.76 -9.21
N ALA A 368 -13.11 -24.20 -8.48
CA ALA A 368 -13.24 -25.02 -7.29
C ALA A 368 -12.81 -24.25 -6.01
N THR A 369 -13.76 -23.51 -5.46
CA THR A 369 -13.97 -23.43 -3.99
C THR A 369 -12.88 -22.81 -3.09
N LYS A 370 -12.00 -21.93 -3.58
CA LYS A 370 -11.18 -21.06 -2.71
C LYS A 370 -11.33 -19.59 -3.10
N GLU A 371 -11.88 -18.77 -2.21
CA GLU A 371 -12.03 -17.33 -2.40
C GLU A 371 -10.65 -16.67 -2.56
N HIS A 372 -10.49 -15.80 -3.57
CA HIS A 372 -9.26 -15.06 -3.84
C HIS A 372 -8.82 -14.25 -2.60
N PRO A 373 -7.56 -14.32 -2.16
CA PRO A 373 -7.12 -13.80 -0.86
C PRO A 373 -7.31 -12.28 -0.72
N LEU A 374 -7.14 -11.50 -1.79
CA LEU A 374 -7.36 -10.05 -1.76
C LEU A 374 -8.84 -9.72 -1.64
N THR A 375 -9.70 -10.48 -2.33
CA THR A 375 -11.14 -10.28 -2.20
C THR A 375 -11.63 -10.67 -0.82
N GLU A 376 -11.12 -11.76 -0.27
CA GLU A 376 -11.50 -12.21 1.06
C GLU A 376 -11.07 -11.20 2.13
N LEU A 377 -9.87 -10.63 2.01
CA LEU A 377 -9.45 -9.50 2.84
C LEU A 377 -10.43 -8.34 2.78
N LEU A 378 -10.79 -7.88 1.57
CA LEU A 378 -11.72 -6.75 1.40
C LEU A 378 -13.11 -7.04 1.98
N LYS A 379 -13.60 -8.27 1.81
CA LYS A 379 -14.89 -8.70 2.35
C LYS A 379 -14.88 -8.70 3.88
N GLN A 380 -13.86 -9.27 4.51
CA GLN A 380 -13.76 -9.33 5.97
C GLN A 380 -13.49 -7.96 6.59
N VAL A 381 -12.62 -7.15 5.98
CA VAL A 381 -12.37 -5.77 6.39
C VAL A 381 -13.64 -4.92 6.22
N GLY A 382 -14.37 -5.09 5.12
CA GLY A 382 -15.65 -4.41 4.89
C GLY A 382 -16.72 -4.80 5.91
N LYS A 383 -16.78 -6.08 6.30
CA LYS A 383 -17.67 -6.55 7.37
C LYS A 383 -17.31 -5.90 8.71
N LEU A 384 -16.03 -5.91 9.09
CA LEU A 384 -15.56 -5.22 10.30
C LEU A 384 -15.88 -3.72 10.27
N GLN A 385 -15.66 -3.05 9.14
CA GLN A 385 -16.00 -1.63 8.98
C GLN A 385 -17.50 -1.36 9.11
N TYR A 386 -18.34 -2.24 8.57
CA TYR A 386 -19.79 -2.17 8.72
C TYR A 386 -20.21 -2.35 10.18
N ASP A 387 -19.71 -3.38 10.85
CA ASP A 387 -20.05 -3.70 12.24
C ASP A 387 -19.58 -2.60 13.21
N ILE A 388 -18.44 -1.95 12.95
CA ILE A 388 -17.99 -0.75 13.69
C ILE A 388 -18.98 0.42 13.50
N ARG A 389 -19.54 0.59 12.30
CA ARG A 389 -20.43 1.72 11.95
C ARG A 389 -21.91 1.46 12.24
N LEU A 390 -22.31 0.22 12.48
CA LEU A 390 -23.71 -0.18 12.64
C LEU A 390 -24.48 0.66 13.68
N PRO A 391 -23.97 0.95 14.88
CA PRO A 391 -24.69 1.78 15.84
C PRO A 391 -24.93 3.20 15.33
N TRP A 392 -23.95 3.79 14.63
CA TRP A 392 -24.07 5.13 14.07
C TRP A 392 -25.06 5.18 12.91
N ILE A 393 -25.12 4.14 12.09
CA ILE A 393 -26.14 4.00 11.05
C ILE A 393 -27.53 4.00 11.70
N PHE A 394 -27.71 3.25 12.79
CA PHE A 394 -28.99 3.22 13.52
C PHE A 394 -29.33 4.56 14.19
N VAL A 395 -28.37 5.22 14.83
CA VAL A 395 -28.59 6.55 15.43
C VAL A 395 -28.98 7.57 14.36
N LEU A 396 -28.31 7.55 13.21
CA LEU A 396 -28.64 8.43 12.09
C LEU A 396 -30.03 8.13 11.52
N THR A 397 -30.40 6.86 11.32
CA THR A 397 -31.74 6.52 10.80
C THR A 397 -32.84 6.93 11.77
N VAL A 398 -32.65 6.73 13.08
CA VAL A 398 -33.60 7.20 14.10
C VAL A 398 -33.66 8.72 14.12
N ALA A 399 -32.53 9.43 14.07
CA ALA A 399 -32.51 10.89 14.03
C ALA A 399 -33.25 11.44 12.80
N TRP A 400 -33.06 10.83 11.63
CA TRP A 400 -33.80 11.19 10.41
C TRP A 400 -35.29 10.88 10.53
N LEU A 401 -35.68 9.75 11.10
CA LEU A 401 -37.10 9.44 11.35
C LEU A 401 -37.74 10.47 12.30
N VAL A 402 -37.06 10.84 13.38
CA VAL A 402 -37.53 11.88 14.31
C VAL A 402 -37.65 13.23 13.61
N ALA A 403 -36.68 13.62 12.78
CA ALA A 403 -36.74 14.86 12.02
C ALA A 403 -37.91 14.88 11.03
N VAL A 404 -38.14 13.78 10.31
CA VAL A 404 -39.29 13.64 9.38
C VAL A 404 -40.61 13.69 10.14
N LEU A 405 -40.72 13.00 11.28
CA LEU A 405 -41.92 13.03 12.12
C LEU A 405 -42.18 14.45 12.67
N TYR A 406 -41.14 15.17 13.09
CA TYR A 406 -41.26 16.54 13.54
C TYR A 406 -41.76 17.48 12.43
N LEU A 407 -41.21 17.35 11.21
CA LEU A 407 -41.66 18.14 10.06
C LEU A 407 -43.09 17.79 9.65
N ALA A 408 -43.44 16.50 9.65
CA ALA A 408 -44.81 16.05 9.37
C ALA A 408 -45.81 16.59 10.40
N PHE A 409 -45.49 16.51 11.70
CA PHE A 409 -46.31 17.07 12.76
C PHE A 409 -46.45 18.60 12.62
N GLY A 410 -45.35 19.29 12.33
CA GLY A 410 -45.34 20.74 12.08
C GLY A 410 -46.14 21.17 10.85
N ALA A 411 -46.31 20.31 9.84
CA ALA A 411 -47.12 20.58 8.65
C ALA A 411 -48.60 20.20 8.82
N ILE A 412 -48.88 19.10 9.54
CA ILE A 412 -50.25 18.61 9.78
C ILE A 412 -50.95 19.47 10.83
N TRP A 413 -50.26 19.87 11.90
CA TRP A 413 -50.87 20.63 13.00
C TRP A 413 -51.53 21.95 12.57
N PRO A 414 -50.91 22.80 11.72
CA PRO A 414 -51.57 23.99 11.18
C PRO A 414 -52.75 23.64 10.27
N LEU A 415 -52.67 22.57 9.49
CA LEU A 415 -53.71 22.17 8.55
C LEU A 415 -54.95 21.67 9.31
N ASP A 416 -54.76 20.82 10.32
CA ASP A 416 -55.82 20.38 11.23
C ASP A 416 -56.38 21.54 12.05
N TRP A 417 -55.54 22.46 12.51
CA TRP A 417 -56.00 23.69 13.18
C TRP A 417 -56.88 24.54 12.25
N THR A 418 -56.47 24.75 11.00
CA THR A 418 -57.29 25.49 10.02
C THR A 418 -58.58 24.75 9.68
N HIS A 419 -58.52 23.42 9.56
CA HIS A 419 -59.68 22.58 9.27
C HIS A 419 -60.70 22.61 10.42
N MET A 420 -60.25 22.37 11.67
CA MET A 420 -61.09 22.48 12.87
C MET A 420 -61.68 23.89 13.02
N ARG A 421 -60.87 24.94 12.83
CA ARG A 421 -61.35 26.34 12.89
C ARG A 421 -62.41 26.63 11.81
N SER A 422 -62.24 26.12 10.60
CA SER A 422 -63.22 26.31 9.52
C SER A 422 -64.56 25.63 9.82
N HIS A 423 -64.55 24.42 10.41
CA HIS A 423 -65.75 23.72 10.82
C HIS A 423 -66.44 24.39 12.01
N TRP A 424 -65.68 24.92 12.96
CA TRP A 424 -66.22 25.64 14.11
C TRP A 424 -66.87 26.98 13.72
N LEU A 425 -66.27 27.70 12.76
CA LEU A 425 -66.84 28.94 12.23
C LEU A 425 -68.10 28.70 11.38
N ARG A 426 -68.15 27.64 10.57
CA ARG A 426 -69.36 27.25 9.81
C ARG A 426 -70.49 26.71 10.70
N GLY A 427 -70.17 25.98 11.77
CA GLY A 427 -71.16 25.52 12.75
C GLY A 427 -71.85 26.67 13.49
N GLY A 428 -71.12 27.78 13.70
CA GLY A 428 -71.67 29.01 14.27
C GLY A 428 -72.63 29.74 13.31
N GLU A 429 -72.31 29.85 12.02
CA GLU A 429 -73.15 30.59 11.05
C GLU A 429 -74.61 30.12 11.03
N HIS A 430 -74.86 28.82 11.10
CA HIS A 430 -76.23 28.29 11.16
C HIS A 430 -76.96 28.66 12.46
N GLN A 431 -76.25 28.76 13.58
CA GLN A 431 -76.84 29.17 14.85
C GLN A 431 -77.12 30.68 14.89
N TRP A 432 -76.21 31.51 14.38
CA TRP A 432 -76.39 32.96 14.33
C TRP A 432 -77.49 33.37 13.36
N GLN A 433 -77.61 32.73 12.19
CA GLN A 433 -78.72 32.98 11.26
C GLN A 433 -80.07 32.56 11.86
N CYS A 434 -80.16 31.40 12.53
CA CYS A 434 -81.40 30.99 13.20
C CYS A 434 -81.75 31.90 14.40
N MET A 435 -80.76 32.42 15.11
CA MET A 435 -80.96 33.34 16.24
C MET A 435 -81.38 34.73 15.77
N TRP A 436 -80.73 35.29 14.75
CA TRP A 436 -81.15 36.54 14.12
C TRP A 436 -82.52 36.42 13.45
N TYR A 437 -82.84 35.28 12.82
CA TYR A 437 -84.19 35.04 12.29
C TYR A 437 -85.24 35.02 13.40
N LYS A 438 -84.97 34.39 14.56
CA LYS A 438 -85.86 34.42 15.74
C LYS A 438 -86.01 35.82 16.35
N VAL A 439 -84.93 36.62 16.38
CA VAL A 439 -84.94 38.00 16.92
C VAL A 439 -85.62 38.98 15.95
N MET A 440 -85.41 38.83 14.64
CA MET A 440 -85.97 39.73 13.61
C MET A 440 -87.42 39.42 13.25
N THR A 441 -87.88 38.17 13.40
CA THR A 441 -89.26 37.77 13.02
C THR A 441 -90.23 37.69 14.19
N GLY A 442 -89.75 37.82 15.44
CA GLY A 442 -90.59 37.96 16.63
C GLY A 442 -91.58 36.80 16.91
N ARG A 443 -91.44 35.64 16.24
CA ARG A 443 -92.36 34.51 16.45
C ARG A 443 -91.83 33.55 17.50
N LYS A 444 -92.59 33.39 18.58
CA LYS A 444 -92.50 32.24 19.48
C LYS A 444 -93.01 30.99 18.76
N GLY A 445 -92.12 30.02 18.58
CA GLY A 445 -92.38 28.58 18.47
C GLY A 445 -93.31 28.10 17.35
N MET A 446 -92.79 27.23 16.47
CA MET A 446 -93.61 26.16 15.89
C MET A 446 -92.70 24.98 15.52
N GLU A 447 -93.03 23.83 16.10
CA GLU A 447 -92.44 22.53 15.82
C GLU A 447 -92.69 22.11 14.37
N LEU A 448 -91.67 21.52 13.75
CA LEU A 448 -91.78 20.85 12.45
C LEU A 448 -92.61 19.58 12.62
N VAL A 449 -93.89 19.67 12.29
CA VAL A 449 -94.76 18.50 12.09
C VAL A 449 -95.23 18.53 10.63
N GLU A 450 -94.92 17.43 9.94
CA GLU A 450 -95.61 16.92 8.75
C GLU A 450 -95.48 17.70 7.43
N TYR A 451 -94.35 17.48 6.75
CA TYR A 451 -94.31 17.42 5.27
C TYR A 451 -94.37 15.94 4.83
N PHE A 452 -95.50 15.28 5.09
CA PHE A 452 -95.88 14.05 4.40
C PHE A 452 -97.10 14.35 3.52
N GLY A 453 -97.00 14.10 2.21
CA GLY A 453 -98.18 14.04 1.36
C GLY A 453 -97.95 14.04 -0.15
N ARG A 454 -97.97 12.82 -0.71
CA ARG A 454 -98.18 12.39 -2.12
C ARG A 454 -96.93 12.10 -2.97
N GLN A 455 -96.61 10.83 -3.24
CA GLN A 455 -97.21 9.89 -4.25
C GLN A 455 -96.97 10.40 -5.68
N SER A 456 -96.50 9.64 -6.68
CA SER A 456 -96.26 8.20 -6.89
C SER A 456 -95.80 8.02 -8.35
N VAL A 457 -94.88 7.09 -8.67
CA VAL A 457 -94.70 6.23 -9.89
C VAL A 457 -93.38 5.48 -9.60
N GLN A 458 -93.23 4.15 -9.54
CA GLN A 458 -93.99 2.99 -10.01
C GLN A 458 -93.76 1.81 -9.05
#